data_AF-A0AAV8XDF0-F1
#
_entry.id   AF-A0AAV8XDF0-F1
#
_cell.length_a   1.000
_cell.length_b   1.000
_cell.length_c   1.000
_cell.angle_alpha   90.00
_cell.angle_beta   90.00
_cell.angle_gamma   90.00
#
_symmetry.space_group_name_H-M   'P 1'
#
loop_
_entity.id
_entity.type
_entity.pdbx_description
1 polymer ?
#
loop_
_entity_poly.entity_id
_entity_poly.type
_entity_poly.pdbx_seq_one_letter_code
_entity_poly.pdbx_strand_id
1 'polypeptide(L)'
;MKKKNRGDYDFALDNKQKLLIVRWMDNYVVTVASTAHGIKLISMASRYSTVPGVDILLHRKKRIAIPCPNLGAQYNQFMEGTDQMDANVGTYRITIREKKWY
;
A
#
# COMPACT_ATOMS: atom_id res chain seq x y z
N MET A 1 -5.15 -16.87 -3.99
CA MET A 1 -6.37 -16.13 -4.37
C MET A 1 -6.45 -16.11 -5.89
N LYS A 2 -7.55 -16.59 -6.49
CA LYS A 2 -7.82 -16.41 -7.93
C LYS A 2 -8.09 -14.91 -8.21
N LYS A 3 -8.10 -14.46 -9.47
CA LYS A 3 -8.51 -13.08 -9.81
C LYS A 3 -9.93 -12.85 -9.26
N LYS A 4 -10.02 -11.97 -8.28
CA LYS A 4 -11.24 -11.58 -7.57
C LYS A 4 -11.56 -10.12 -7.90
N ASN A 5 -12.72 -9.63 -7.44
CA ASN A 5 -13.09 -8.24 -7.66
C ASN A 5 -12.19 -7.31 -6.83
N ARG A 6 -12.05 -6.07 -7.28
CA ARG A 6 -11.25 -5.06 -6.57
C ARG A 6 -11.90 -4.75 -5.22
N GLY A 7 -11.10 -4.80 -4.16
CA GLY A 7 -11.55 -4.69 -2.77
C GLY A 7 -11.66 -6.03 -2.04
N ASP A 8 -11.67 -7.16 -2.76
CA ASP A 8 -11.71 -8.48 -2.14
C ASP A 8 -10.39 -8.76 -1.41
N TYR A 9 -10.48 -9.39 -0.25
CA TYR A 9 -9.32 -9.86 0.51
C TYR A 9 -9.52 -11.28 1.01
N ASP A 10 -8.40 -11.90 1.34
CA ASP A 10 -8.31 -13.23 1.94
C ASP A 10 -7.22 -13.17 3.03
N PHE A 11 -7.33 -14.00 4.06
CA PHE A 11 -6.36 -13.98 5.16
C PHE A 11 -6.05 -15.37 5.69
N ALA A 12 -4.84 -15.53 6.18
CA ALA A 12 -4.39 -16.70 6.92
C ALA A 12 -3.83 -16.24 8.26
N LEU A 13 -4.25 -16.90 9.34
CA LEU A 13 -3.79 -16.61 10.69
C LEU A 13 -3.07 -17.85 11.23
N ASP A 14 -1.79 -17.69 11.58
CA ASP A 14 -1.09 -18.66 12.40
C ASP A 14 -1.24 -18.29 13.88
N ASN A 15 -2.06 -19.06 14.59
CA ASN A 15 -2.29 -18.88 16.01
C ASN A 15 -1.07 -19.18 16.89
N LYS A 16 -0.11 -20.00 16.42
CA LYS A 16 1.08 -20.35 17.19
C LYS A 16 2.06 -19.18 17.24
N GLN A 17 2.32 -18.57 16.08
CA GLN A 17 3.24 -17.45 15.95
C GLN A 17 2.56 -16.08 16.06
N LYS A 18 1.23 -16.06 16.20
CA LYS A 18 0.38 -14.84 16.15
C LYS A 18 0.67 -14.03 14.89
N LEU A 19 0.90 -14.71 13.77
CA LEU A 19 1.20 -14.10 12.49
C LEU A 19 -0.05 -14.07 11.63
N LEU A 20 -0.45 -12.88 11.21
CA LEU A 20 -1.52 -12.66 10.28
C LEU A 20 -0.95 -12.32 8.91
N ILE A 21 -1.37 -13.05 7.89
CA ILE A 21 -1.06 -12.75 6.48
C ILE A 21 -2.36 -12.38 5.78
N VAL A 22 -2.39 -11.22 5.14
CA VAL A 22 -3.55 -10.72 4.40
C VAL A 22 -3.16 -10.52 2.94
N ARG A 23 -4.01 -10.99 2.03
CA ARG A 23 -3.89 -10.79 0.61
C ARG A 23 -5.09 -9.99 0.12
N TRP A 24 -4.86 -8.82 -0.45
CA TRP A 24 -5.89 -7.88 -0.88
C TRP A 24 -5.78 -7.56 -2.37
N MET A 25 -6.91 -7.50 -3.07
CA MET A 25 -6.97 -7.13 -4.49
C MET A 25 -7.22 -5.63 -4.65
N ASP A 26 -6.19 -4.86 -4.98
CA ASP A 26 -6.36 -3.48 -5.48
C ASP A 26 -6.35 -3.50 -7.03
N ASN A 27 -5.55 -2.65 -7.68
CA ASN A 27 -5.23 -2.82 -9.11
C ASN A 27 -4.47 -4.13 -9.35
N TYR A 28 -3.66 -4.52 -8.37
CA TYR A 28 -2.93 -5.78 -8.32
C TYR A 28 -3.05 -6.40 -6.94
N VAL A 29 -2.66 -7.67 -6.83
CA VAL A 29 -2.67 -8.40 -5.57
C VAL A 29 -1.56 -7.87 -4.66
N VAL A 30 -1.94 -7.32 -3.51
CA VAL A 30 -1.04 -6.88 -2.44
C VAL A 30 -1.04 -7.94 -1.34
N THR A 31 0.12 -8.30 -0.82
CA THR A 31 0.26 -9.22 0.31
C THR A 31 0.95 -8.51 1.46
N VAL A 32 0.35 -8.51 2.64
CA VAL A 32 0.85 -7.85 3.85
C VAL A 32 0.85 -8.86 5.00
N ALA A 33 1.88 -8.83 5.83
CA ALA A 33 1.95 -9.62 7.05
C ALA A 33 2.00 -8.70 8.28
N SER A 34 1.36 -9.10 9.37
CA SER A 34 1.39 -8.38 10.64
C SER A 34 1.37 -9.35 11.81
N THR A 35 2.12 -9.03 12.86
CA THR A 35 2.07 -9.71 14.16
C THR A 35 1.37 -8.87 15.24
N ALA A 36 1.14 -7.59 14.96
CA ALA A 36 0.63 -6.61 15.93
C ALA A 36 -0.85 -6.24 15.71
N HIS A 37 -1.36 -6.41 14.48
CA HIS A 37 -2.67 -5.91 14.10
C HIS A 37 -3.55 -7.01 13.52
N GLY A 38 -4.83 -7.03 13.93
CA GLY A 38 -5.82 -8.00 13.48
C GLY A 38 -6.63 -7.55 12.27
N ILE A 39 -7.47 -8.45 11.73
CA ILE A 39 -8.26 -8.25 10.49
C ILE A 39 -9.49 -7.36 10.69
N LYS A 40 -9.96 -7.19 11.93
CA LYS A 40 -11.34 -6.77 12.26
C LYS A 40 -11.71 -5.34 11.80
N LEU A 41 -10.73 -4.54 11.39
CA LEU A 41 -10.96 -3.18 10.90
C LEU A 41 -10.86 -3.20 9.37
N ILE A 42 -11.96 -2.92 8.69
CA ILE A 42 -11.99 -2.62 7.26
C ILE A 42 -12.02 -1.09 7.17
N SER A 43 -10.99 -0.51 6.56
CA SER A 43 -10.95 0.91 6.24
C SER A 43 -11.41 1.13 4.79
N MET A 44 -11.90 2.33 4.48
CA MET A 44 -12.21 2.72 3.10
C MET A 44 -11.00 3.44 2.51
N ALA A 45 -10.31 2.79 1.57
CA ALA A 45 -9.21 3.42 0.84
C ALA A 45 -9.77 4.23 -0.33
N SER A 46 -9.46 5.53 -0.37
CA SER A 46 -9.74 6.35 -1.55
C SER A 46 -8.73 6.02 -2.65
N ARG A 47 -9.22 5.47 -3.76
CA ARG A 47 -8.40 5.03 -4.88
C ARG A 47 -8.95 5.56 -6.19
N TYR A 48 -8.06 5.85 -7.13
CA TYR A 48 -8.47 6.21 -8.48
C TYR A 48 -8.99 4.97 -9.21
N SER A 49 -10.14 5.10 -9.89
CA SER A 49 -10.59 4.14 -10.89
C SER A 49 -10.10 4.54 -12.26
N THR A 50 -9.25 3.72 -12.86
CA THR A 50 -9.06 3.71 -14.32
C THR A 50 -10.17 2.85 -14.90
N VAL A 51 -11.21 3.48 -15.46
CA VAL A 51 -12.18 2.74 -16.28
C VAL A 51 -11.49 2.46 -17.62
N PRO A 52 -11.24 1.20 -18.00
CA PRO A 52 -10.69 0.90 -19.33
C PRO A 52 -11.78 1.16 -20.37
N GLY A 53 -11.51 2.02 -21.35
CA GLY A 53 -12.39 2.24 -22.51
C GLY A 53 -13.33 3.46 -22.43
N VAL A 54 -13.35 4.22 -21.33
CA VAL A 54 -14.04 5.52 -21.28
C VAL A 54 -12.99 6.61 -21.16
N ASP A 55 -12.75 7.24 -22.30
CA ASP A 55 -12.13 8.55 -22.48
C ASP A 55 -10.71 8.73 -21.93
N ILE A 56 -9.76 8.31 -22.76
CA ILE A 56 -8.38 8.81 -22.80
C ILE A 56 -8.36 10.35 -22.93
N LEU A 57 -9.50 10.97 -23.27
CA LEU A 57 -9.68 12.41 -23.47
C LEU A 57 -10.43 13.14 -22.34
N LEU A 58 -11.17 12.46 -21.46
CA LEU A 58 -11.90 13.07 -20.33
C LEU A 58 -11.27 12.59 -19.02
N HIS A 59 -10.24 13.31 -18.58
CA HIS A 59 -9.39 13.09 -17.41
C HIS A 59 -10.11 13.12 -16.04
N ARG A 60 -11.38 12.70 -15.93
CA ARG A 60 -12.07 12.59 -14.65
C ARG A 60 -11.79 11.22 -14.03
N LYS A 61 -10.56 11.03 -13.53
CA LYS A 61 -10.24 9.91 -12.64
C LYS A 61 -11.11 10.04 -11.39
N LYS A 62 -12.27 9.38 -11.38
CA LYS A 62 -13.15 9.37 -10.22
C LYS A 62 -12.44 8.61 -9.09
N ARG A 63 -12.44 9.21 -7.90
CA ARG A 63 -12.00 8.51 -6.69
C ARG A 63 -13.16 7.62 -6.23
N ILE A 64 -12.88 6.33 -6.07
CA ILE A 64 -13.80 5.33 -5.53
C ILE A 64 -13.28 4.95 -4.14
N ALA A 65 -14.20 4.80 -3.19
CA ALA A 65 -13.90 4.22 -1.89
C ALA A 65 -13.93 2.69 -2.04
N ILE A 66 -12.81 2.03 -1.75
CA ILE A 66 -12.64 0.59 -1.88
C ILE A 66 -12.37 0.03 -0.49
N PRO A 67 -13.05 -1.07 -0.08
CA PRO A 67 -12.75 -1.71 1.18
C PRO A 67 -11.30 -2.19 1.16
N CYS A 68 -10.55 -1.78 2.18
CA CYS A 68 -9.15 -2.10 2.39
C CYS A 68 -8.99 -2.65 3.81
N PRO A 69 -8.26 -3.76 4.00
CA PRO A 69 -7.88 -4.20 5.34
C PRO A 69 -7.11 -3.09 6.05
N ASN A 70 -7.42 -2.83 7.33
CA ASN A 70 -6.76 -1.76 8.11
C ASN A 70 -5.24 -1.93 8.20
N LEU A 71 -4.73 -3.17 8.05
CA LEU A 71 -3.30 -3.45 7.90
C LEU A 71 -2.67 -2.64 6.75
N GLY A 72 -3.38 -2.50 5.62
CA GLY A 72 -2.90 -1.71 4.49
C GLY A 72 -2.84 -0.23 4.81
N ALA A 73 -3.80 0.29 5.59
CA ALA A 73 -3.78 1.69 6.03
C ALA A 73 -2.64 1.96 7.01
N GLN A 74 -2.44 1.08 7.99
CA GLN A 74 -1.35 1.19 8.95
C GLN A 74 0.02 1.10 8.29
N TYR A 75 0.21 0.16 7.34
CA TYR A 75 1.44 0.08 6.57
C TYR A 75 1.73 1.41 5.85
N ASN A 76 0.73 1.95 5.14
CA ASN A 76 0.90 3.22 4.41
C ASN A 76 1.22 4.40 5.33
N GLN A 77 0.71 4.41 6.57
CA GLN A 77 0.98 5.48 7.52
C GLN A 77 2.44 5.46 8.03
N PHE A 78 3.04 4.28 8.18
CA PHE A 78 4.36 4.13 8.81
C PHE A 78 5.49 3.82 7.81
N MET A 79 5.20 3.46 6.56
CA MET A 79 6.22 3.09 5.57
C MET A 79 7.09 4.27 5.10
N GLU A 80 6.58 5.50 5.20
CA GLU A 80 7.18 6.68 4.54
C GLU A 80 8.36 7.30 5.32
N GLY A 81 8.68 6.81 6.53
CA GLY A 81 9.70 7.44 7.39
C GLY A 81 11.09 7.52 6.75
N THR A 82 11.55 6.45 6.12
CA THR A 82 12.87 6.42 5.44
C THR A 82 12.87 7.28 4.20
N ASP A 83 11.84 7.18 3.35
CA ASP A 83 11.71 7.98 2.13
C ASP A 83 11.66 9.48 2.45
N GLN A 84 10.98 9.85 3.55
CA GLN A 84 10.94 11.22 4.03
C GLN A 84 12.31 11.71 4.51
N MET A 85 13.07 10.87 5.22
CA MET A 85 14.45 11.19 5.61
C MET A 85 15.34 11.41 4.38
N ASP A 86 15.29 10.51 3.39
CA ASP A 86 16.07 10.62 2.16
C ASP A 86 15.69 11.86 1.34
N ALA A 87 14.39 12.18 1.27
CA ALA A 87 13.92 13.41 0.65
C ALA A 87 14.48 14.65 1.35
N ASN A 88 14.45 14.67 2.69
CA ASN A 88 15.03 15.76 3.48
C ASN A 88 16.54 15.88 3.28
N VAL A 89 17.29 14.77 3.26
CA VAL A 89 18.73 14.79 2.96
C VAL A 89 18.98 15.30 1.53
N GLY A 90 18.15 14.90 0.58
CA GLY A 90 18.22 15.33 -0.81
C GLY A 90 17.99 16.83 -1.00
N THR A 91 17.12 17.46 -0.22
CA THR A 91 16.87 18.92 -0.31
C THR A 91 18.08 19.74 0.11
N TYR A 92 18.87 19.25 1.07
CA TYR A 92 20.06 19.95 1.57
C TYR A 92 21.34 19.71 0.75
N ARG A 93 21.29 18.98 -0.38
CA ARG A 93 22.43 18.73 -1.31
C ARG A 93 23.76 18.46 -0.59
N ILE A 94 23.78 17.46 0.28
CA ILE A 94 24.92 17.13 1.14
C ILE A 94 26.04 16.37 0.38
N THR A 95 25.80 15.99 -0.89
CA THR A 95 26.74 15.18 -1.67
C THR A 95 27.97 15.98 -2.11
N ILE A 96 29.13 15.68 -1.52
CA ILE A 96 30.45 16.03 -2.04
C ILE A 96 30.87 14.90 -3.00
N ARG A 97 31.22 15.24 -4.25
CA ARG A 97 31.65 14.24 -5.24
C ARG A 97 33.08 13.79 -4.94
N GLU A 98 33.20 12.63 -4.30
CA GLU A 98 34.48 11.95 -4.10
C GLU A 98 34.53 10.62 -4.86
N LYS A 99 35.75 10.14 -5.17
CA LYS A 99 35.96 8.83 -5.82
C LYS A 99 36.05 7.67 -4.84
N LYS A 100 36.07 7.98 -3.54
CA LYS A 100 36.28 7.01 -2.45
C LYS A 100 34.96 6.85 -1.68
N TRP A 101 34.65 5.61 -1.31
CA TRP A 101 33.44 5.24 -0.58
C TRP A 101 33.61 5.28 0.94
N TYR A 102 34.86 5.36 1.39
CA TYR A 102 35.27 5.45 2.80
C TYR A 102 35.64 6.89 3.15
#